data_AF-A0A7V8X4S2-F1
#
_entry.id   AF-A0A7V8X4S2-F1
#
_cell.length_a   1.000
_cell.length_b   1.000
_cell.length_c   1.000
_cell.angle_alpha   90.00
_cell.angle_beta   90.00
_cell.angle_gamma   90.00
#
_symmetry.space_group_name_H-M   'P 1'
#
loop_
_entity.id
_entity.type
_entity.pdbx_description
1 polymer ?
#
loop_
_entity_poly.entity_id
_entity_poly.type
_entity_poly.pdbx_seq_one_letter_code
_entity_poly.pdbx_strand_id
1 'polypeptide(L)'
;NEPFDDVLVRQAFSAAMNREQYINQISNGVGVPAGTFLYEGIPGYQTDYQQTYDVELAQQLLADAGYPGGEGFPPQQLYYNSESAIAQQQATFWSQNFQQDLGVTIEPTPIDVAQLQELRTNRDPSLIFYLGGWFEDYPHPQNWLSLVFGPGSTRSPLGWDNEEYNALVTEADTLPLEEAIPLYQQADALLAEQAPVAFYLHGESLTLISPQLQGYVSYPTSIVDTRYQVEKIYKVAE
;
A
#
# COMPACT_ATOMS: atom_id res chain seq x y z
N ASN A 1 -2.82 3.16 17.84
CA ASN A 1 -3.61 4.17 18.57
C ASN A 1 -5.06 3.84 18.42
N GLU A 2 -5.85 3.90 19.49
CA GLU A 2 -7.31 3.75 19.42
C GLU A 2 -7.90 4.68 18.35
N PRO A 3 -8.85 4.21 17.52
CA PRO A 3 -9.44 2.87 17.52
C PRO A 3 -8.71 1.83 16.63
N PHE A 4 -7.60 2.20 15.98
CA PHE A 4 -6.89 1.36 15.00
C PHE A 4 -5.90 0.35 15.60
N ASP A 5 -5.75 0.34 16.92
CA ASP A 5 -5.12 -0.78 17.63
C ASP A 5 -5.98 -2.05 17.60
N ASP A 6 -7.31 -1.92 17.47
CA ASP A 6 -8.20 -3.06 17.21
C ASP A 6 -8.06 -3.57 15.76
N VAL A 7 -7.80 -4.87 15.63
CA VAL A 7 -7.69 -5.55 14.32
C VAL A 7 -9.01 -5.55 13.56
N LEU A 8 -10.16 -5.61 14.24
CA LEU A 8 -11.47 -5.59 13.60
C LEU A 8 -11.71 -4.25 12.90
N VAL A 9 -11.28 -3.14 13.50
CA VAL A 9 -11.33 -1.81 12.87
C VAL A 9 -10.46 -1.79 11.63
N ARG A 10 -9.22 -2.29 11.70
CA ARG A 10 -8.32 -2.32 10.54
C ARG A 10 -8.85 -3.18 9.39
N GLN A 11 -9.36 -4.36 9.72
CA GLN A 11 -9.98 -5.27 8.76
C GLN A 11 -11.24 -4.65 8.13
N ALA A 12 -12.08 -3.95 8.91
CA ALA A 12 -13.24 -3.23 8.40
C ALA A 12 -12.85 -2.18 7.35
N PHE A 13 -11.84 -1.35 7.64
CA PHE A 13 -11.36 -0.35 6.68
C PHE A 13 -10.77 -0.99 5.42
N SER A 14 -10.04 -2.09 5.55
CA SER A 14 -9.50 -2.81 4.40
C SER A 14 -10.59 -3.43 3.51
N ALA A 15 -11.61 -4.03 4.15
CA ALA A 15 -12.75 -4.63 3.49
C ALA A 15 -13.66 -3.58 2.81
N ALA A 16 -13.69 -2.34 3.32
CA ALA A 16 -14.41 -1.24 2.69
C ALA A 16 -13.71 -0.66 1.45
N MET A 17 -12.46 -1.02 1.15
CA MET A 17 -11.75 -0.44 0.01
C MET A 17 -12.22 -1.03 -1.33
N ASN A 18 -13.08 -0.30 -2.04
CA ASN A 18 -13.48 -0.66 -3.41
C ASN A 18 -12.37 -0.33 -4.42
N ARG A 19 -11.42 -1.27 -4.56
CA ARG A 19 -10.20 -1.13 -5.37
C ARG A 19 -10.49 -0.96 -6.86
N GLU A 20 -11.46 -1.70 -7.39
CA GLU A 20 -11.87 -1.59 -8.80
C GLU A 20 -12.49 -0.22 -9.10
N GLN A 21 -13.38 0.26 -8.22
CA GLN A 21 -13.97 1.59 -8.37
C GLN A 21 -12.90 2.68 -8.32
N TYR A 22 -11.97 2.57 -7.37
CA TYR A 22 -10.84 3.48 -7.26
C TYR A 22 -10.01 3.51 -8.54
N ILE A 23 -9.61 2.35 -9.08
CA ILE A 23 -8.81 2.27 -10.30
C ILE A 23 -9.53 2.94 -11.48
N ASN A 24 -10.83 2.67 -11.63
CA ASN A 24 -11.62 3.22 -12.72
C ASN A 24 -11.79 4.74 -12.63
N GLN A 25 -12.03 5.29 -11.43
CA GLN A 25 -12.38 6.70 -11.25
C GLN A 25 -11.18 7.61 -11.00
N ILE A 26 -10.13 7.09 -10.35
CA ILE A 26 -8.96 7.86 -9.91
C ILE A 26 -7.75 7.56 -10.78
N SER A 27 -7.51 6.29 -11.09
CA SER A 27 -6.36 5.86 -11.90
C SER A 27 -6.69 5.73 -13.40
N ASN A 28 -7.88 6.14 -13.85
CA ASN A 28 -8.33 6.06 -15.25
C ASN A 28 -8.23 4.65 -15.86
N GLY A 29 -8.48 3.61 -15.06
CA GLY A 29 -8.40 2.21 -15.49
C GLY A 29 -6.98 1.65 -15.59
N VAL A 30 -5.97 2.36 -15.07
CA VAL A 30 -4.57 1.93 -15.08
C VAL A 30 -4.18 1.37 -13.72
N GLY A 31 -3.59 0.17 -13.71
CA GLY A 31 -3.18 -0.55 -12.50
C GLY A 31 -4.08 -1.72 -12.12
N VAL A 32 -3.60 -2.51 -11.17
CA VAL A 32 -4.23 -3.77 -10.74
C VAL A 32 -4.73 -3.64 -9.29
N PRO A 33 -5.95 -4.13 -8.96
CA PRO A 33 -6.43 -4.16 -7.58
C PRO A 33 -5.47 -4.94 -6.68
N ALA A 34 -4.97 -4.30 -5.61
CA ALA A 34 -4.03 -4.93 -4.71
C ALA A 34 -4.70 -5.41 -3.42
N GLY A 35 -4.74 -6.73 -3.21
CA GLY A 35 -5.10 -7.34 -1.93
C GLY A 35 -3.90 -7.78 -1.09
N THR A 36 -2.70 -7.78 -1.66
CA THR A 36 -1.44 -8.21 -1.05
C THR A 36 -0.38 -7.12 -1.23
N PHE A 37 0.69 -7.18 -0.42
CA PHE A 37 1.80 -6.24 -0.62
C PHE A 37 2.71 -6.67 -1.76
N LEU A 38 2.99 -7.97 -1.84
CA LEU A 38 3.66 -8.55 -2.99
C LEU A 38 2.76 -8.45 -4.23
N TYR A 39 3.39 -8.31 -5.39
CA TYR A 39 2.71 -8.27 -6.69
C TYR A 39 3.30 -9.34 -7.61
N GLU A 40 2.62 -9.58 -8.73
CA GLU A 40 3.04 -10.56 -9.73
C GLU A 40 4.47 -10.29 -10.22
N GLY A 41 5.32 -11.31 -10.15
CA GLY A 41 6.73 -11.23 -10.51
C GLY A 41 7.69 -11.24 -9.32
N ILE A 42 7.22 -10.96 -8.10
CA ILE A 42 8.02 -11.17 -6.88
C ILE A 42 7.92 -12.65 -6.45
N PRO A 43 9.05 -13.33 -6.15
CA PRO A 43 9.03 -14.69 -5.61
C PRO A 43 8.11 -14.79 -4.38
N GLY A 44 7.32 -15.86 -4.27
CA GLY A 44 6.40 -16.01 -3.14
C GLY A 44 5.13 -15.15 -3.20
N TYR A 45 4.91 -14.35 -4.25
CA TYR A 45 3.59 -13.78 -4.52
C TYR A 45 2.51 -14.88 -4.58
N GLN A 46 1.40 -14.65 -3.90
CA GLN A 46 0.25 -15.54 -3.83
C GLN A 46 -1.03 -14.73 -3.61
N THR A 47 -2.19 -15.29 -3.93
CA THR A 47 -3.49 -14.62 -3.82
C THR A 47 -4.52 -15.43 -3.03
N ASP A 48 -4.10 -16.55 -2.42
CA ASP A 48 -4.95 -17.38 -1.56
C ASP A 48 -5.35 -16.61 -0.29
N TYR A 49 -4.43 -15.77 0.22
CA TYR A 49 -4.66 -14.88 1.36
C TYR A 49 -4.41 -13.44 0.93
N GLN A 50 -5.50 -12.69 0.77
CA GLN A 50 -5.47 -11.30 0.32
C GLN A 50 -6.64 -10.51 0.91
N GLN A 51 -6.45 -9.20 1.01
CA GLN A 51 -7.52 -8.27 1.36
C GLN A 51 -8.50 -8.15 0.20
N THR A 52 -9.79 -8.33 0.48
CA THR A 52 -10.87 -8.28 -0.51
C THR A 52 -11.87 -7.18 -0.18
N TYR A 53 -12.53 -6.63 -1.20
CA TYR A 53 -13.66 -5.72 -0.98
C TYR A 53 -14.92 -6.51 -0.62
N ASP A 54 -15.47 -6.22 0.55
CA ASP A 54 -16.76 -6.76 1.02
C ASP A 54 -17.36 -5.76 2.02
N VAL A 55 -18.31 -4.95 1.56
CA VAL A 55 -18.94 -3.90 2.36
C VAL A 55 -19.79 -4.46 3.51
N GLU A 56 -20.43 -5.62 3.32
CA GLU A 56 -21.25 -6.23 4.36
C GLU A 56 -20.37 -6.74 5.50
N LEU A 57 -19.25 -7.40 5.15
CA LEU A 57 -18.23 -7.79 6.12
C LEU A 57 -17.61 -6.57 6.80
N ALA A 58 -17.29 -5.52 6.05
CA ALA A 58 -16.70 -4.30 6.60
C ALA A 58 -17.59 -3.66 7.68
N GLN A 59 -18.89 -3.55 7.40
CA GLN A 59 -19.88 -3.03 8.35
C GLN A 59 -20.04 -3.92 9.58
N GLN A 60 -20.05 -5.24 9.38
CA GLN A 60 -20.14 -6.21 10.48
C GLN A 60 -18.92 -6.12 11.41
N LEU A 61 -17.70 -6.12 10.86
CA LEU A 61 -16.46 -6.01 11.62
C LEU A 61 -16.41 -4.70 12.43
N LEU A 62 -16.82 -3.58 11.83
CA LEU A 62 -16.86 -2.30 12.51
C LEU A 62 -17.91 -2.27 13.64
N ALA A 63 -19.05 -2.93 13.44
CA ALA A 63 -20.07 -3.10 14.48
C ALA A 63 -19.57 -3.97 15.64
N ASP A 64 -18.87 -5.08 15.33
CA ASP A 64 -18.27 -5.97 16.34
C ASP A 64 -17.16 -5.27 17.13
N ALA A 65 -16.45 -4.32 16.51
CA ALA A 65 -15.51 -3.41 17.17
C ALA A 65 -16.19 -2.33 18.05
N GLY A 66 -17.53 -2.31 18.12
CA GLY A 66 -18.31 -1.38 18.95
C GLY A 66 -18.78 -0.11 18.25
N TYR A 67 -18.67 -0.03 16.92
CA TYR A 67 -19.07 1.14 16.13
C TYR A 67 -20.12 0.79 15.06
N PRO A 68 -21.30 0.28 15.46
CA PRO A 68 -22.35 -0.10 14.49
C PRO A 68 -22.76 1.10 13.64
N GLY A 69 -22.68 0.96 12.31
CA GLY A 69 -22.96 2.05 11.37
C GLY A 69 -22.05 3.28 11.53
N GLY A 70 -20.88 3.12 12.15
CA GLY A 70 -19.94 4.21 12.45
C GLY A 70 -20.33 5.05 13.67
N GLU A 71 -21.41 4.72 14.38
CA GLU A 71 -21.85 5.48 15.56
C GLU A 71 -20.77 5.44 16.66
N GLY A 72 -20.40 6.61 17.18
CA GLY A 72 -19.37 6.74 18.20
C GLY A 72 -17.92 6.64 17.68
N PHE A 73 -17.71 6.40 16.39
CA PHE A 73 -16.37 6.37 15.81
C PHE A 73 -15.77 7.78 15.78
N PRO A 74 -14.56 8.01 16.35
CA PRO A 74 -13.96 9.33 16.39
C PRO A 74 -13.55 9.79 14.98
N PRO A 75 -13.79 11.06 14.59
CA PRO A 75 -13.36 11.56 13.29
C PRO A 75 -11.84 11.47 13.16
N GLN A 76 -11.38 11.07 11.98
CA GLN A 76 -9.95 10.91 11.68
C GLN A 76 -9.51 11.87 10.59
N GLN A 77 -8.21 12.18 10.57
CA GLN A 77 -7.61 12.98 9.50
C GLN A 77 -6.83 12.07 8.55
N LEU A 78 -7.09 12.22 7.25
CA LEU A 78 -6.31 11.63 6.18
C LEU A 78 -5.37 12.70 5.61
N TYR A 79 -4.12 12.67 6.07
CA TYR A 79 -3.12 13.64 5.66
C TYR A 79 -2.59 13.35 4.25
N TYR A 80 -2.45 14.39 3.44
CA TYR A 80 -1.88 14.30 2.10
C TYR A 80 -1.09 15.54 1.72
N ASN A 81 -0.17 15.40 0.76
CA ASN A 81 0.61 16.52 0.23
C ASN A 81 -0.30 17.51 -0.52
N SER A 82 -0.41 18.72 -0.01
CA SER A 82 -1.23 19.81 -0.54
C SER A 82 -0.87 20.23 -1.97
N GLU A 83 0.36 19.98 -2.41
CA GLU A 83 0.85 20.29 -3.76
C GLU A 83 0.46 19.22 -4.80
N SER A 84 -0.07 18.07 -4.36
CA SER A 84 -0.40 16.94 -5.22
C SER A 84 -1.89 16.88 -5.51
N ALA A 85 -2.29 17.28 -6.72
CA ALA A 85 -3.67 17.20 -7.17
C ALA A 85 -4.21 15.75 -7.17
N ILE A 86 -3.36 14.78 -7.51
CA ILE A 86 -3.74 13.36 -7.44
C ILE A 86 -3.95 12.92 -5.99
N ALA A 87 -3.11 13.34 -5.04
CA ALA A 87 -3.28 13.01 -3.63
C ALA A 87 -4.56 13.62 -3.05
N GLN A 88 -4.92 14.83 -3.45
CA GLN A 88 -6.20 15.44 -3.10
C GLN A 88 -7.38 14.61 -3.62
N GLN A 89 -7.33 14.17 -4.88
CA GLN A 89 -8.38 13.34 -5.48
C GLN A 89 -8.52 12.01 -4.76
N GLN A 90 -7.40 11.35 -4.46
CA GLN A 90 -7.35 10.09 -3.71
C GLN A 90 -7.92 10.25 -2.29
N ALA A 91 -7.50 11.28 -1.56
CA ALA A 91 -7.97 11.52 -0.20
C ALA A 91 -9.49 11.81 -0.17
N THR A 92 -9.97 12.60 -1.13
CA THR A 92 -11.41 12.90 -1.28
C THR A 92 -12.21 11.63 -1.60
N PHE A 93 -11.72 10.79 -2.51
CA PHE A 93 -12.37 9.54 -2.88
C PHE A 93 -12.50 8.60 -1.67
N TRP A 94 -11.40 8.33 -0.97
CA TRP A 94 -11.42 7.42 0.18
C TRP A 94 -12.26 7.97 1.33
N SER A 95 -12.19 9.27 1.60
CA SER A 95 -13.07 9.93 2.57
C SER A 95 -14.55 9.69 2.27
N GLN A 96 -14.97 9.90 1.02
CA GLN A 96 -16.36 9.68 0.60
C GLN A 96 -16.76 8.21 0.66
N ASN A 97 -15.89 7.31 0.23
CA ASN A 97 -16.15 5.88 0.25
C ASN A 97 -16.28 5.34 1.68
N PHE A 98 -15.40 5.72 2.62
CA PHE A 98 -15.56 5.33 4.02
C PHE A 98 -16.80 5.93 4.67
N GLN A 99 -17.14 7.19 4.35
CA GLN A 99 -18.37 7.79 4.86
C GLN A 99 -19.63 7.09 4.33
N GLN A 100 -19.62 6.64 3.07
CA GLN A 100 -20.72 5.92 2.45
C GLN A 100 -20.85 4.50 3.00
N ASP A 101 -19.74 3.76 3.04
CA ASP A 101 -19.74 2.32 3.28
C ASP A 101 -19.68 1.97 4.77
N LEU A 102 -19.02 2.80 5.59
CA LEU A 102 -18.85 2.57 7.03
C LEU A 102 -19.57 3.58 7.93
N GLY A 103 -20.06 4.70 7.38
CA GLY A 103 -20.68 5.77 8.17
C GLY A 103 -19.68 6.64 8.96
N VAL A 104 -18.38 6.42 8.79
CA VAL A 104 -17.32 7.12 9.55
C VAL A 104 -16.82 8.37 8.82
N THR A 105 -16.44 9.38 9.59
CA THR A 105 -15.88 10.62 9.05
C THR A 105 -14.35 10.56 9.00
N ILE A 106 -13.81 10.51 7.79
CA ILE A 106 -12.38 10.68 7.51
C ILE A 106 -12.20 12.00 6.77
N GLU A 107 -11.56 12.98 7.38
CA GLU A 107 -11.37 14.32 6.83
C GLU A 107 -10.09 14.40 5.98
N PRO A 108 -10.17 14.72 4.68
CA PRO A 108 -8.99 14.99 3.88
C PRO A 108 -8.27 16.25 4.40
N THR A 109 -7.04 16.08 4.89
CA THR A 109 -6.26 17.17 5.47
C THR A 109 -5.01 17.47 4.64
N PRO A 110 -4.98 18.57 3.87
CA PRO A 110 -3.79 18.98 3.12
C PRO A 110 -2.72 19.51 4.07
N ILE A 111 -1.50 19.02 3.92
CA ILE A 111 -0.30 19.53 4.60
C ILE A 111 0.84 19.70 3.60
N ASP A 112 1.80 20.56 3.88
CA ASP A 112 2.97 20.69 3.01
C ASP A 112 3.84 19.43 3.04
N VAL A 113 4.60 19.21 1.96
CA VAL A 113 5.42 18.00 1.82
C VAL A 113 6.48 17.88 2.91
N ALA A 114 7.06 18.98 3.40
CA ALA A 114 8.08 18.94 4.44
C ALA A 114 7.48 18.51 5.78
N GLN A 115 6.31 19.06 6.13
CA GLN A 115 5.54 18.66 7.30
C GLN A 115 5.13 17.18 7.23
N LEU A 116 4.63 16.70 6.09
CA LEU A 116 4.29 15.27 5.94
C LEU A 116 5.52 14.37 6.15
N GLN A 117 6.68 14.76 5.63
CA GLN A 117 7.93 14.01 5.84
C GLN A 117 8.41 14.07 7.28
N GLU A 118 8.26 15.21 7.96
CA GLU A 118 8.58 15.36 9.37
C GLU A 118 7.72 14.43 10.23
N LEU A 119 6.38 14.43 10.05
CA LEU A 119 5.46 13.55 10.77
C LEU A 119 5.81 12.07 10.56
N ARG A 120 6.14 11.67 9.33
CA ARG A 120 6.57 10.30 9.01
C ARG A 120 7.89 9.94 9.69
N THR A 121 8.88 10.82 9.59
CA THR A 121 10.24 10.59 10.12
C THR A 121 10.22 10.50 11.64
N ASN A 122 9.47 11.38 12.29
CA ASN A 122 9.32 11.42 13.74
C ASN A 122 8.33 10.36 14.27
N ARG A 123 7.69 9.60 13.37
CA ARG A 123 6.66 8.61 13.72
C ARG A 123 5.58 9.24 14.61
N ASP A 124 5.08 10.40 14.18
CA ASP A 124 4.11 11.18 14.95
C ASP A 124 2.79 10.41 15.14
N PRO A 125 2.29 10.27 16.38
CA PRO A 125 1.08 9.49 16.66
C PRO A 125 -0.21 10.08 16.10
N SER A 126 -0.20 11.34 15.66
CA SER A 126 -1.34 11.94 14.95
C SER A 126 -1.47 11.46 13.50
N LEU A 127 -0.39 10.94 12.89
CA LEU A 127 -0.36 10.49 11.51
C LEU A 127 -0.95 9.08 11.36
N ILE A 128 -2.22 8.91 11.71
CA ILE A 128 -2.95 7.63 11.65
C ILE A 128 -3.24 7.24 10.20
N PHE A 129 -3.81 8.16 9.41
CA PHE A 129 -4.04 7.98 7.99
C PHE A 129 -3.18 8.90 7.15
N TYR A 130 -2.49 8.32 6.18
CA TYR A 130 -1.84 9.04 5.10
C TYR A 130 -1.77 8.15 3.86
N LEU A 131 -1.63 8.79 2.69
CA LEU A 131 -1.44 8.07 1.43
C LEU A 131 0.01 7.57 1.34
N GLY A 132 0.17 6.25 1.45
CA GLY A 132 1.44 5.56 1.36
C GLY A 132 1.66 4.82 0.05
N GLY A 133 2.89 4.36 -0.15
CA GLY A 133 3.30 3.52 -1.26
C GLY A 133 4.73 3.04 -1.06
N TRP A 134 5.08 1.96 -1.75
CA TRP A 134 6.42 1.40 -1.79
C TRP A 134 6.81 1.10 -3.23
N PHE A 135 8.08 1.33 -3.54
CA PHE A 135 8.67 0.98 -4.82
C PHE A 135 9.78 -0.01 -4.58
N GLU A 136 9.87 -1.02 -5.45
CA GLU A 136 10.87 -2.07 -5.38
C GLU A 136 12.30 -1.49 -5.44
N ASP A 137 13.12 -1.74 -4.41
CA ASP A 137 14.56 -1.44 -4.50
C ASP A 137 15.33 -2.60 -5.17
N TYR A 138 14.88 -3.84 -4.93
CA TYR A 138 15.40 -5.07 -5.54
C TYR A 138 14.34 -6.19 -5.53
N PRO A 139 14.37 -7.12 -6.51
CA PRO A 139 13.35 -8.15 -6.70
C PRO A 139 13.47 -9.32 -5.74
N HIS A 140 13.18 -9.05 -4.48
CA HIS A 140 13.20 -10.02 -3.40
C HIS A 140 12.09 -9.74 -2.39
N PRO A 141 11.41 -10.78 -1.85
CA PRO A 141 10.31 -10.59 -0.90
C PRO A 141 10.72 -9.83 0.36
N GLN A 142 11.97 -10.02 0.79
CA GLN A 142 12.60 -9.28 1.88
C GLN A 142 12.48 -7.75 1.73
N ASN A 143 12.59 -7.19 0.51
CA ASN A 143 12.45 -5.74 0.28
C ASN A 143 11.05 -5.23 0.62
N TRP A 144 10.04 -6.09 0.46
CA TRP A 144 8.65 -5.77 0.69
C TRP A 144 8.24 -6.12 2.13
N LEU A 145 8.50 -7.35 2.57
CA LEU A 145 7.97 -7.85 3.83
C LEU A 145 8.86 -7.44 5.01
N SER A 146 10.13 -7.87 5.02
CA SER A 146 11.04 -7.59 6.12
C SER A 146 11.38 -6.10 6.23
N LEU A 147 11.77 -5.45 5.13
CA LEU A 147 12.22 -4.05 5.18
C LEU A 147 11.08 -3.07 5.54
N VAL A 148 9.85 -3.33 5.07
CA VAL A 148 8.72 -2.41 5.29
C VAL A 148 7.96 -2.70 6.58
N PHE A 149 7.86 -3.97 7.02
CA PHE A 149 7.03 -4.34 8.16
C PHE A 149 7.76 -5.11 9.26
N GLY A 150 8.97 -5.62 8.98
CA GLY A 150 9.75 -6.40 9.92
C GLY A 150 10.48 -5.55 10.99
N PRO A 151 11.27 -6.23 11.86
CA PRO A 151 11.94 -5.59 12.98
C PRO A 151 12.85 -4.42 12.56
N GLY A 152 12.70 -3.28 13.24
CA GLY A 152 13.50 -2.09 12.98
C GLY A 152 13.08 -1.30 11.73
N SER A 153 11.98 -1.67 11.07
CA SER A 153 11.47 -0.91 9.95
C SER A 153 11.11 0.52 10.34
N THR A 154 11.56 1.47 9.52
CA THR A 154 11.16 2.89 9.62
C THR A 154 9.90 3.20 8.80
N ARG A 155 9.36 2.20 8.09
CA ARG A 155 8.21 2.34 7.20
C ARG A 155 6.93 1.72 7.74
N SER A 156 7.05 0.72 8.62
CA SER A 156 5.90 0.07 9.26
C SER A 156 4.99 1.11 9.92
N PRO A 157 3.65 1.00 9.77
CA PRO A 157 2.70 1.86 10.46
C PRO A 157 3.02 2.01 11.94
N LEU A 158 2.75 3.19 12.49
CA LEU A 158 3.05 3.43 13.90
C LEU A 158 2.27 2.48 14.80
N GLY A 159 2.99 1.78 15.68
CA GLY A 159 2.39 0.84 16.62
C GLY A 159 2.09 -0.54 16.05
N TRP A 160 2.35 -0.79 14.77
CA TRP A 160 2.32 -2.15 14.23
C TRP A 160 3.62 -2.89 14.59
N ASP A 161 3.47 -3.91 15.41
CA ASP A 161 4.52 -4.85 15.80
C ASP A 161 3.86 -6.20 16.11
N ASN A 162 4.20 -7.24 15.35
CA ASN A 162 3.60 -8.56 15.48
C ASN A 162 4.70 -9.61 15.61
N GLU A 163 4.71 -10.31 16.75
CA GLU A 163 5.79 -11.25 17.11
C GLU A 163 5.91 -12.41 16.12
N GLU A 164 4.78 -12.96 15.66
CA GLU A 164 4.74 -14.06 14.69
C GLU A 164 5.26 -13.59 13.32
N TYR A 165 4.77 -12.44 12.84
CA TYR A 165 5.25 -11.83 11.60
C TYR A 165 6.76 -11.60 11.64
N ASN A 166 7.24 -11.01 12.74
CA ASN A 166 8.65 -10.71 12.94
C ASN A 166 9.51 -11.98 12.96
N ALA A 167 9.04 -13.04 13.61
CA ALA A 167 9.73 -14.33 13.62
C ALA A 167 9.84 -14.91 12.20
N LEU A 168 8.74 -14.91 11.44
CA LEU A 168 8.70 -15.41 10.07
C LEU A 168 9.70 -14.68 9.16
N VAL A 169 9.67 -13.34 9.14
CA VAL A 169 10.57 -12.57 8.26
C VAL A 169 12.03 -12.63 8.73
N THR A 170 12.27 -12.68 10.05
CA THR A 170 13.63 -12.81 10.60
C THR A 170 14.26 -14.16 10.24
N GLU A 171 13.49 -15.24 10.31
CA GLU A 171 13.97 -16.56 9.90
C GLU A 171 14.19 -16.62 8.39
N ALA A 172 13.21 -16.17 7.61
CA ALA A 172 13.28 -16.14 6.13
C ALA A 172 14.53 -15.41 5.63
N ASP A 173 14.89 -14.29 6.25
CA ASP A 173 16.05 -13.47 5.89
C ASP A 173 17.41 -14.20 6.07
N THR A 174 17.44 -15.32 6.79
CA THR A 174 18.66 -16.14 6.99
C THR A 174 18.80 -17.31 6.01
N LEU A 175 17.76 -17.59 5.22
CA LEU A 175 17.68 -18.77 4.37
C LEU A 175 17.97 -18.43 2.90
N PRO A 176 18.39 -19.42 2.08
CA PRO A 176 18.35 -19.29 0.63
C PRO A 176 16.91 -19.00 0.15
N LEU A 177 16.75 -18.19 -0.91
CA LEU A 177 15.44 -17.71 -1.36
C LEU A 177 14.40 -18.83 -1.56
N GLU A 178 14.77 -19.95 -2.18
CA GLU A 178 13.84 -21.07 -2.41
C GLU A 178 13.28 -21.66 -1.10
N GLU A 179 14.10 -21.70 -0.05
CA GLU A 179 13.72 -22.17 1.28
C GLU A 179 12.97 -21.09 2.09
N ALA A 180 13.24 -19.81 1.79
CA ALA A 180 12.60 -18.66 2.44
C ALA A 180 11.17 -18.38 1.94
N ILE A 181 10.84 -18.75 0.69
CA ILE A 181 9.53 -18.46 0.05
C ILE A 181 8.33 -18.89 0.92
N PRO A 182 8.26 -20.11 1.47
CA PRO A 182 7.13 -20.52 2.30
C PRO A 182 6.95 -19.67 3.57
N LEU A 183 8.03 -19.15 4.14
CA LEU A 183 7.97 -18.26 5.31
C LEU A 183 7.50 -16.86 4.91
N TYR A 184 7.97 -16.34 3.78
CA TYR A 184 7.47 -15.08 3.23
C TYR A 184 5.98 -15.15 2.85
N GLN A 185 5.50 -16.28 2.33
CA GLN A 185 4.07 -16.48 2.04
C GLN A 185 3.23 -16.46 3.32
N GLN A 186 3.69 -17.11 4.39
CA GLN A 186 3.03 -17.04 5.70
C GLN A 186 3.03 -15.60 6.25
N ALA A 187 4.15 -14.89 6.11
CA ALA A 187 4.24 -13.49 6.54
C ALA A 187 3.28 -12.59 5.75
N ASP A 188 3.24 -12.71 4.42
CA ASP A 188 2.32 -11.93 3.57
C ASP A 188 0.84 -12.25 3.86
N ALA A 189 0.49 -13.51 4.12
CA ALA A 189 -0.84 -13.91 4.54
C ALA A 189 -1.24 -13.27 5.88
N LEU A 190 -0.35 -13.33 6.88
CA LEU A 190 -0.57 -12.71 8.18
C LEU A 190 -0.68 -11.18 8.06
N LEU A 191 0.12 -10.56 7.18
CA LEU A 191 0.04 -9.13 6.90
C LEU A 191 -1.31 -8.74 6.29
N ALA A 192 -1.81 -9.53 5.33
CA ALA A 192 -3.13 -9.32 4.74
C ALA A 192 -4.24 -9.45 5.78
N GLU A 193 -4.18 -10.50 6.62
CA GLU A 193 -5.15 -10.78 7.68
C GLU A 193 -5.18 -9.67 8.75
N GLN A 194 -4.01 -9.25 9.24
CA GLN A 194 -3.91 -8.27 10.32
C GLN A 194 -4.16 -6.83 9.87
N ALA A 195 -4.12 -6.60 8.55
CA ALA A 195 -4.42 -5.35 7.87
C ALA A 195 -3.80 -4.09 8.48
N PRO A 196 -2.50 -4.06 8.87
CA PRO A 196 -1.89 -2.84 9.41
C PRO A 196 -1.86 -1.69 8.40
N VAL A 197 -1.95 -2.04 7.11
CA VAL A 197 -2.26 -1.14 6.01
C VAL A 197 -3.37 -1.75 5.16
N ALA A 198 -4.08 -0.89 4.44
CA ALA A 198 -5.06 -1.33 3.46
C ALA A 198 -4.46 -1.16 2.05
N PHE A 199 -4.11 -2.28 1.41
CA PHE A 199 -3.57 -2.29 0.06
C PHE A 199 -4.67 -1.93 -0.93
N TYR A 200 -4.37 -1.17 -1.99
CA TYR A 200 -5.41 -0.76 -2.94
C TYR A 200 -5.00 -0.75 -4.40
N LEU A 201 -3.72 -0.58 -4.71
CA LEU A 201 -3.22 -0.50 -6.08
C LEU A 201 -1.83 -1.09 -6.23
N HIS A 202 -1.65 -2.00 -7.18
CA HIS A 202 -0.35 -2.23 -7.82
C HIS A 202 -0.29 -1.35 -9.06
N GLY A 203 0.56 -0.33 -9.00
CA GLY A 203 0.62 0.70 -10.03
C GLY A 203 1.27 0.20 -11.32
N GLU A 204 0.68 0.53 -12.46
CA GLU A 204 1.28 0.30 -13.77
C GLU A 204 1.83 1.61 -14.33
N SER A 205 2.99 1.54 -15.00
CA SER A 205 3.59 2.68 -15.67
C SER A 205 3.34 2.61 -17.17
N LEU A 206 2.61 3.59 -17.71
CA LEU A 206 2.43 3.77 -19.14
C LEU A 206 3.50 4.73 -19.67
N THR A 207 4.40 4.22 -20.51
CA THR A 207 5.41 5.04 -21.18
C THR A 207 5.09 5.18 -22.66
N LEU A 208 4.93 6.41 -23.14
CA LEU A 208 4.81 6.70 -24.58
C LEU A 208 6.21 6.78 -25.19
N ILE A 209 6.50 5.85 -26.10
CA ILE A 209 7.79 5.76 -26.79
C ILE A 209 7.58 6.16 -28.24
N SER A 210 8.36 7.15 -28.71
CA SER A 210 8.36 7.51 -30.13
C SER A 210 8.76 6.30 -30.99
N PRO A 211 8.07 5.98 -32.09
CA PRO A 211 8.48 4.91 -33.01
C PRO A 211 9.90 5.09 -33.57
N GLN A 212 10.40 6.34 -33.58
CA GLN A 212 11.75 6.69 -34.03
C GLN A 212 12.83 6.37 -32.98
N LEU A 213 12.43 6.12 -31.72
CA LEU A 213 13.33 5.76 -30.63
C LEU A 213 13.52 4.24 -30.62
N GLN A 214 14.76 3.80 -30.79
CA GLN A 214 15.15 2.39 -30.73
C GLN A 214 16.07 2.14 -29.54
N GLY A 215 16.11 0.90 -29.06
CA GLY A 215 16.98 0.48 -27.95
C GLY A 215 16.50 0.86 -26.55
N TYR A 216 15.28 1.40 -26.40
CA TYR A 216 14.67 1.62 -25.10
C TYR A 216 14.26 0.28 -24.46
N VAL A 217 14.70 0.06 -23.23
CA VAL A 217 14.32 -1.08 -22.40
C VAL A 217 13.77 -0.55 -21.09
N SER A 218 12.56 -0.98 -20.72
CA SER A 218 11.98 -0.72 -19.41
C SER A 218 12.30 -1.87 -18.47
N TYR A 219 12.64 -1.55 -17.22
CA TYR A 219 12.87 -2.54 -16.16
C TYR A 219 11.75 -2.44 -15.11
N PRO A 220 11.37 -3.57 -14.46
CA PRO A 220 10.31 -3.60 -13.45
C PRO A 220 10.50 -2.62 -12.29
N THR A 221 11.75 -2.38 -11.85
CA THR A 221 12.10 -1.46 -10.76
C THR A 221 11.91 0.03 -11.10
N SER A 222 11.34 0.36 -12.26
CA SER A 222 11.18 1.74 -12.77
C SER A 222 12.48 2.53 -12.93
N ILE A 223 13.65 1.88 -12.74
CA ILE A 223 14.93 2.42 -13.12
C ILE A 223 15.01 2.32 -14.64
N VAL A 224 14.66 3.40 -15.33
CA VAL A 224 15.11 3.55 -16.72
C VAL A 224 16.64 3.59 -16.66
N ASP A 225 17.30 2.55 -17.18
CA ASP A 225 18.76 2.49 -17.26
C ASP A 225 19.27 3.45 -18.35
N THR A 226 19.05 4.74 -18.11
CA THR A 226 19.64 5.83 -18.90
C THR A 226 21.07 6.13 -18.45
N ARG A 227 21.61 5.47 -17.42
CA ARG A 227 22.98 5.76 -16.96
C ARG A 227 24.02 4.85 -17.62
N TYR A 228 23.66 3.63 -18.02
CA TYR A 228 24.62 2.68 -18.60
C TYR A 228 24.38 2.35 -20.08
N GLN A 229 23.23 2.71 -20.67
CA GLN A 229 22.90 2.36 -22.08
C GLN A 229 22.51 3.54 -22.99
N VAL A 230 22.89 4.79 -22.66
CA VAL A 230 22.61 5.97 -23.53
C VAL A 230 23.09 5.76 -24.97
N GLU A 231 24.23 5.09 -25.13
CA GLU A 231 24.82 4.81 -26.46
C GLU A 231 23.95 3.92 -27.35
N LYS A 232 23.01 3.17 -26.76
CA LYS A 232 22.08 2.29 -27.48
C LYS A 232 20.71 2.94 -27.72
N ILE A 233 20.44 4.09 -27.11
CA ILE A 233 19.22 4.84 -27.33
C ILE A 233 19.49 5.84 -28.45
N TYR A 234 18.97 5.56 -29.64
CA TYR A 234 19.17 6.42 -30.81
C TYR A 234 17.86 6.76 -31.51
N LYS A 235 17.88 7.92 -32.18
CA LYS A 235 16.84 8.35 -33.09
C LYS A 235 17.24 7.97 -34.51
N VAL A 236 16.34 7.35 -35.26
CA VAL A 236 16.56 7.14 -36.71
C VAL A 236 16.38 8.49 -37.42
N ALA A 237 17.38 8.91 -38.20
CA ALA A 237 17.28 10.10 -39.05
C ALA A 237 16.39 9.79 -40.27
N GLU A 238 15.46 10.70 -40.58
CA GLU A 238 14.62 10.67 -41.80
C GLU A 238 15.42 10.99 -43.06
#